data_AF-A0A2D6HD24-F1
#
_entry.id   AF-A0A2D6HD24-F1
#
_cell.length_a   1.000
_cell.length_b   1.000
_cell.length_c   1.000
_cell.angle_alpha   90.00
_cell.angle_beta   90.00
_cell.angle_gamma   90.00
#
_symmetry.space_group_name_H-M   'P 1'
#
loop_
_entity.id
_entity.type
_entity.pdbx_description
1 polymer ?
#
loop_
_entity_poly.entity_id
_entity_poly.type
_entity_poly.pdbx_seq_one_letter_code
_entity_poly.pdbx_strand_id
1 'polypeptide(L)'
;MPPSSAPRGRPEIGCTGFSADFEREFSIRYQAALDHVPQPYAGATTVFRSKAQSLRDPRFGALGWEQFVSPLPRVHTIPGHHESFLELPNVEHLIPLLDAILG
;
A
#
# COMPACT_ATOMS: atom_id res chain seq x y z
N MET A 1 -4.56 -49.33 29.44
CA MET A 1 -4.64 -47.97 28.87
C MET A 1 -3.44 -47.16 29.35
N PRO A 2 -2.50 -46.75 28.48
CA PRO A 2 -1.51 -45.76 28.84
C PRO A 2 -2.02 -44.33 28.54
N PRO A 3 -1.61 -43.31 29.30
CA PRO A 3 -1.86 -41.92 28.90
C PRO A 3 -0.97 -41.54 27.71
N SER A 4 -1.60 -40.94 26.71
CA SER A 4 -1.01 -40.40 25.49
C SER A 4 0.01 -39.29 25.82
N SER A 5 1.26 -39.48 25.38
CA SER A 5 2.28 -38.44 25.41
C SER A 5 2.13 -37.58 24.16
N ALA A 6 1.49 -36.42 24.26
CA ALA A 6 1.59 -35.39 23.23
C ALA A 6 3.05 -34.89 23.15
N PRO A 7 3.66 -34.77 21.96
CA PRO A 7 5.01 -34.23 21.88
C PRO A 7 5.01 -32.74 22.23
N ARG A 8 5.85 -32.39 23.21
CA ARG A 8 6.20 -31.03 23.61
C ARG A 8 6.72 -30.26 22.39
N GLY A 9 6.09 -29.13 22.09
CA GLY A 9 6.48 -28.24 20.99
C GLY A 9 7.94 -27.79 21.13
N ARG A 10 8.66 -27.80 20.00
CA ARG A 10 9.91 -27.04 19.86
C ARG A 10 9.55 -25.57 19.61
N PRO A 11 10.32 -24.60 20.12
CA PRO A 11 10.26 -23.25 19.60
C PRO A 11 10.98 -23.27 18.25
N GLU A 12 10.21 -23.42 17.18
CA GLU A 12 10.71 -23.09 15.86
C GLU A 12 10.88 -21.57 15.83
N ILE A 13 12.12 -21.11 15.84
CA ILE A 13 12.48 -19.74 15.51
C ILE A 13 12.13 -19.59 14.02
N GLY A 14 10.86 -19.32 13.76
CA GLY A 14 10.31 -19.26 12.43
C GLY A 14 10.62 -17.91 11.82
N CYS A 15 11.58 -17.86 10.91
CA CYS A 15 11.36 -17.12 9.68
C CYS A 15 10.15 -17.77 8.98
N THR A 16 8.95 -17.51 9.48
CA THR A 16 7.74 -18.05 8.88
C THR A 16 7.53 -17.26 7.59
N GLY A 17 7.85 -17.93 6.48
CA GLY A 17 7.41 -17.50 5.16
C GLY A 17 5.91 -17.26 5.18
N PHE A 18 5.47 -16.39 4.29
CA PHE A 18 4.06 -16.10 4.11
C PHE A 18 3.23 -17.39 4.04
N SER A 19 2.02 -17.36 4.62
CA SER A 19 1.13 -18.52 4.51
C SER A 19 0.80 -18.81 3.04
N ALA A 20 0.52 -20.06 2.70
CA ALA A 20 0.09 -20.42 1.35
C ALA A 20 -1.13 -19.60 0.89
N ASP A 21 -2.01 -19.25 1.82
CA ASP A 21 -3.17 -18.38 1.55
C ASP A 21 -2.74 -16.95 1.20
N PHE A 22 -1.79 -16.38 1.95
CA PHE A 22 -1.23 -15.06 1.64
C PHE A 22 -0.54 -15.07 0.27
N GLU A 23 0.30 -16.07 -0.02
CA GLU A 23 1.00 -16.17 -1.30
C GLU A 23 0.02 -16.26 -2.46
N ARG A 24 -1.05 -17.06 -2.30
CA ARG A 24 -2.11 -17.19 -3.30
C ARG A 24 -2.86 -15.89 -3.51
N GLU A 25 -3.28 -15.21 -2.43
CA GLU A 25 -3.99 -13.94 -2.52
C GLU A 25 -3.12 -12.86 -3.17
N PHE A 26 -1.87 -12.75 -2.72
CA PHE A 26 -0.90 -11.80 -3.25
C PHE A 26 -0.67 -12.03 -4.74
N SER A 27 -0.48 -13.28 -5.18
CA SER A 27 -0.26 -13.61 -6.59
C SER A 27 -1.45 -13.20 -7.47
N ILE A 28 -2.69 -13.40 -7.00
CA ILE A 28 -3.89 -13.02 -7.76
C ILE A 28 -3.97 -11.49 -7.91
N ARG A 29 -3.76 -10.75 -6.81
CA ARG A 29 -3.80 -9.28 -6.81
C ARG A 29 -2.67 -8.68 -7.65
N TYR A 30 -1.49 -9.27 -7.56
CA TYR A 30 -0.33 -8.86 -8.34
C TYR A 30 -0.57 -9.06 -9.84
N GLN A 31 -1.06 -10.24 -10.24
CA GLN A 31 -1.36 -10.52 -11.65
C GLN A 31 -2.45 -9.57 -12.18
N ALA A 32 -3.52 -9.34 -11.42
CA ALA A 32 -4.56 -8.39 -11.80
C ALA A 32 -4.02 -6.96 -11.98
N ALA A 33 -3.05 -6.54 -11.16
CA ALA A 33 -2.39 -5.25 -11.31
C ALA A 33 -1.51 -5.16 -12.57
N LEU A 34 -0.83 -6.26 -12.95
CA LEU A 34 -0.03 -6.34 -14.18
C LEU A 34 -0.89 -6.31 -15.44
N ASP A 35 -2.03 -6.99 -15.41
CA ASP A 35 -2.93 -7.10 -16.57
C ASP A 35 -3.83 -5.86 -16.74
N HIS A 36 -3.90 -4.99 -15.72
CA HIS A 36 -4.72 -3.79 -15.77
C HIS A 36 -4.08 -2.70 -16.64
N VAL A 37 -4.81 -2.26 -17.67
CA VAL A 37 -4.45 -1.11 -18.50
C VAL A 37 -5.30 0.10 -18.08
N PRO A 38 -4.72 1.11 -17.39
CA PRO A 38 -5.46 2.29 -16.96
C PRO A 38 -6.07 3.03 -18.16
N GLN A 39 -7.33 3.43 -18.02
CA GLN A 39 -8.03 4.23 -19.03
C GLN A 39 -7.94 5.72 -18.67
N PRO A 40 -7.99 6.63 -19.67
CA PRO A 40 -8.03 8.06 -19.41
C PRO A 40 -9.21 8.44 -18.51
N TYR A 41 -8.95 9.28 -17.51
CA TYR A 41 -9.95 9.80 -16.58
C TYR A 41 -10.02 11.33 -16.64
N ALA A 42 -11.19 11.85 -17.01
CA ALA A 42 -11.43 13.28 -17.21
C ALA A 42 -11.95 14.02 -15.96
N GLY A 43 -11.66 13.50 -14.76
CA GLY A 43 -12.17 14.02 -13.50
C GLY A 43 -11.10 14.65 -12.61
N ALA A 44 -11.55 15.56 -11.74
CA ALA A 44 -10.71 16.10 -10.68
C ALA A 44 -10.15 14.97 -9.82
N THR A 45 -8.84 14.93 -9.67
CA THR A 45 -8.11 13.86 -8.99
C THR A 45 -7.09 14.44 -8.03
N THR A 46 -7.05 13.88 -6.83
CA THR A 46 -6.02 14.18 -5.83
C THR A 46 -5.22 12.92 -5.55
N VAL A 47 -3.89 13.04 -5.57
CA VAL A 47 -2.95 11.98 -5.20
C VAL A 47 -2.27 12.36 -3.89
N PHE A 48 -2.49 11.56 -2.86
CA PHE A 48 -1.71 11.60 -1.62
C PHE A 48 -0.53 10.64 -1.75
N ARG A 49 0.68 11.13 -1.45
CA ARG A 49 1.90 10.33 -1.56
C ARG A 49 2.75 10.43 -0.30
N SER A 50 3.46 9.36 0.02
CA SER A 50 4.44 9.37 1.11
C SER A 50 5.64 10.25 0.78
N LYS A 51 6.22 10.88 1.81
CA LYS A 51 7.43 11.68 1.68
C LYS A 51 8.65 10.80 1.37
N ALA A 52 8.79 9.68 2.10
CA ALA A 52 9.81 8.69 1.80
C ALA A 52 9.40 7.86 0.58
N GLN A 53 10.34 7.68 -0.35
CA GLN A 53 10.17 6.93 -1.59
C GLN A 53 11.25 5.86 -1.71
N SER A 54 10.99 4.87 -2.57
CA SER A 54 11.99 3.85 -2.89
C SER A 54 13.24 4.51 -3.47
N LEU A 55 14.41 4.13 -2.95
CA LEU A 55 15.69 4.53 -3.53
C LEU A 55 16.00 3.79 -4.84
N ARG A 56 15.36 2.64 -5.08
CA ARG A 56 15.59 1.80 -6.27
C ARG A 56 14.76 2.26 -7.48
N ASP A 57 13.57 2.79 -7.22
CA ASP A 57 12.66 3.29 -8.27
C ASP A 57 11.90 4.52 -7.73
N PRO A 58 12.55 5.70 -7.68
CA PRO A 58 11.91 6.89 -7.17
C PRO A 58 10.83 7.38 -8.15
N ARG A 59 9.57 7.36 -7.72
CA ARG A 59 8.45 7.92 -8.47
C ARG A 59 8.20 9.35 -8.02
N PHE A 60 8.33 10.32 -8.93
CA PHE A 60 8.08 11.75 -8.66
C PHE A 60 6.65 12.16 -9.06
N GLY A 61 6.26 13.40 -8.75
CA GLY A 61 4.94 13.94 -9.10
C GLY A 61 3.76 13.16 -8.49
N ALA A 62 2.76 12.84 -9.31
CA ALA A 62 1.58 12.04 -9.01
C ALA A 62 1.81 10.54 -9.23
N LEU A 63 3.05 10.06 -9.10
CA LEU A 63 3.39 8.63 -9.13
C LEU A 63 3.06 7.95 -10.48
N GLY A 64 3.04 8.72 -11.57
CA GLY A 64 2.73 8.23 -12.90
C GLY A 64 1.24 8.34 -13.28
N TRP A 65 0.39 8.87 -12.42
CA TRP A 65 -1.03 9.10 -12.76
C TRP A 65 -1.23 10.28 -13.73
N GLU A 66 -0.26 11.18 -13.87
CA GLU A 66 -0.36 12.35 -14.73
C GLU A 66 -0.57 12.01 -16.21
N GLN A 67 -0.17 10.81 -16.64
CA GLN A 67 -0.34 10.35 -18.01
C GLN A 67 -1.77 9.87 -18.32
N PHE A 68 -2.58 9.61 -17.28
CA PHE A 68 -3.92 9.02 -17.44
C PHE A 68 -5.03 9.98 -17.00
N VAL A 69 -4.71 11.09 -16.34
CA VAL A 69 -5.72 11.95 -15.70
C VAL A 69 -5.66 13.36 -16.27
N SER A 70 -6.83 13.90 -16.61
CA SER A 70 -7.01 15.28 -17.06
C SER A 70 -8.21 15.92 -16.35
N PRO A 71 -8.08 17.10 -15.72
CA PRO A 71 -6.86 17.91 -15.60
C PRO A 71 -5.79 17.23 -14.74
N LEU A 72 -4.55 17.76 -14.78
CA LEU A 72 -3.42 17.21 -14.03
C LEU A 72 -3.79 16.99 -12.54
N PRO A 73 -3.40 15.85 -11.93
CA PRO A 73 -3.72 15.57 -10.53
C PRO A 73 -3.13 16.61 -9.58
N ARG A 74 -3.88 16.96 -8.52
CA ARG A 74 -3.34 17.66 -7.36
C ARG A 74 -2.55 16.69 -6.50
N VAL A 75 -1.33 17.06 -6.11
CA VAL A 75 -0.45 16.16 -5.34
C VAL A 75 -0.20 16.73 -3.95
N HIS A 76 -0.46 15.92 -2.91
CA HIS A 76 -0.11 16.23 -1.52
C HIS A 76 0.87 15.21 -0.97
N THR A 77 1.93 15.70 -0.31
CA THR A 77 2.96 14.83 0.29
C THR A 77 2.73 14.71 1.79
N ILE A 78 2.63 13.48 2.29
CA ILE A 78 2.37 13.14 3.69
C ILE A 78 3.66 12.54 4.30
N PRO A 79 4.02 12.90 5.54
CA PRO A 79 5.14 12.28 6.25
C PRO A 79 5.04 10.74 6.33
N GLY A 80 6.17 10.06 6.50
CA GLY A 80 6.24 8.58 6.52
C GLY A 80 6.61 7.95 5.17
N HIS A 81 6.58 6.61 5.15
CA HIS A 81 6.79 5.77 3.95
C HIS A 81 5.47 5.08 3.54
N HIS A 82 5.52 4.27 2.47
CA HIS A 82 4.36 3.60 1.88
C HIS A 82 3.45 2.90 2.91
N GLU A 83 4.05 2.27 3.92
CA GLU A 83 3.33 1.50 4.95
C GLU A 83 2.94 2.33 6.18
N SER A 84 3.52 3.52 6.39
CA SER A 84 3.33 4.30 7.64
C SER A 84 2.66 5.65 7.46
N PHE A 85 2.49 6.16 6.24
CA PHE A 85 1.91 7.50 6.03
C PHE A 85 0.42 7.60 6.38
N LEU A 86 -0.27 6.45 6.50
CA LEU A 86 -1.67 6.36 6.95
C LEU A 86 -1.80 5.99 8.44
N GLU A 87 -0.70 5.83 9.16
CA GLU A 87 -0.69 5.52 10.58
C GLU A 87 -0.42 6.78 11.41
N LEU A 88 -0.75 6.76 12.70
CA LEU A 88 -0.34 7.81 13.63
C LEU A 88 1.19 7.87 13.76
N PRO A 89 1.78 9.07 13.86
CA PRO A 89 1.14 10.39 13.83
C PRO A 89 0.93 10.94 12.40
N ASN A 90 1.43 10.27 11.37
CA ASN A 90 1.47 10.81 9.99
C ASN A 90 0.08 11.10 9.41
N VAL A 91 -0.91 10.28 9.75
CA VAL A 91 -2.30 10.44 9.29
C VAL A 91 -2.92 11.77 9.72
N GLU A 92 -2.44 12.38 10.80
CA GLU A 92 -2.93 13.70 11.26
C GLU A 92 -2.67 14.81 10.23
N HIS A 93 -1.64 14.64 9.38
CA HIS A 93 -1.36 15.57 8.28
C HIS A 93 -2.32 15.39 7.09
N LEU A 94 -2.96 14.23 6.96
CA LEU A 94 -3.84 13.89 5.84
C LEU A 94 -5.28 14.39 6.07
N ILE A 95 -5.75 14.36 7.32
CA ILE A 95 -7.12 14.76 7.71
C ILE A 95 -7.53 16.15 7.18
N PRO A 96 -6.81 17.26 7.48
CA PRO A 96 -7.24 18.58 7.04
C PRO A 96 -7.23 18.75 5.51
N LEU A 97 -6.43 17.94 4.82
CA LEU A 97 -6.39 17.94 3.35
C LEU A 97 -7.61 17.23 2.77
N LEU A 98 -8.03 16.10 3.37
CA LEU A 98 -9.26 15.42 2.96
C LEU A 98 -10.49 16.31 3.20
N ASP A 99 -10.59 16.95 4.37
CA ASP A 99 -11.70 17.83 4.70
C ASP A 99 -11.82 18.98 3.69
N ALA A 100 -10.69 19.58 3.28
CA ALA A 100 -10.70 20.65 2.28
C ALA A 100 -11.10 20.19 0.85
N ILE A 101 -11.09 18.89 0.57
CA ILE A 101 -11.43 18.32 -0.73
C ILE A 101 -12.88 17.81 -0.75
N LEU A 102 -13.34 17.24 0.35
CA LEU A 102 -14.62 16.52 0.44
C LEU A 102 -15.71 17.26 1.22
N GLY A 103 -15.35 18.25 2.05
CA GLY A 103 -16.27 19.14 2.77
C GLY A 103 -16.66 20.37 1.97
#